data_AF-A0AAV6KUH3-F1
#
_entry.id   AF-A0AAV6KUH3-F1
#
_cell.length_a   1.000
_cell.length_b   1.000
_cell.length_c   1.000
_cell.angle_alpha   90.00
_cell.angle_beta   90.00
_cell.angle_gamma   90.00
#
_symmetry.space_group_name_H-M   'P 1'
#
loop_
_entity.id
_entity.type
_entity.pdbx_description
1 polymer ?
#
loop_
_entity_poly.entity_id
_entity_poly.type
_entity_poly.pdbx_seq_one_letter_code
_entity_poly.pdbx_strand_id
1 'polypeptide(L)'
;MWLLAIFCTNSINIHAGLNGLEVGQTVVISSAILVHNVIQIGVSSDPEYKQAHAFSIYLVQPLFATSLALLSYNWYPSSVFVGDTYTYFAGMTMAVAGILGHFSETLLIFFLPQVLNFLLSLPQLSGYIPCPRHRLPRFDPQTGLLTGTNDGTLVNLFLRQFGRMSEKSLCILLLVFQLCCHRPSAAASVSCLDGYSLVGTNETATLENLLTVGGSSSVVFIKVQDYLIAQVCCIF
;
A
#
# COMPACT_ATOMS: atom_id res chain seq x y z
N MET A 1 14.50 7.89 1.34
CA MET A 1 13.14 7.32 1.14
C MET A 1 12.59 6.63 2.41
N TRP A 2 12.93 7.07 3.62
CA TRP A 2 12.52 6.40 4.86
C TRP A 2 11.01 6.54 5.16
N LEU A 3 10.40 7.68 4.78
CA LEU A 3 8.95 7.90 4.89
C LEU A 3 8.13 6.90 4.06
N LEU A 4 8.66 6.40 2.94
CA LEU A 4 8.00 5.38 2.15
C LEU A 4 7.88 4.06 2.92
N ALA A 5 8.93 3.67 3.64
CA ALA A 5 8.90 2.47 4.48
C ALA A 5 7.87 2.61 5.61
N ILE A 6 7.85 3.75 6.30
CA ILE A 6 6.84 4.03 7.34
C ILE A 6 5.43 4.03 6.75
N PHE A 7 5.26 4.60 5.57
CA PHE A 7 3.97 4.60 4.89
C PHE A 7 3.52 3.18 4.55
N CYS A 8 4.36 2.36 3.91
CA CYS A 8 3.98 1.01 3.49
C CYS A 8 3.59 0.12 4.67
N THR A 9 4.31 0.19 5.80
CA THR A 9 3.99 -0.61 7.00
C THR A 9 2.67 -0.18 7.63
N ASN A 10 2.48 1.11 7.87
CA ASN A 10 1.29 1.63 8.54
C ASN A 10 0.05 1.60 7.63
N SER A 11 0.20 1.81 6.33
CA SER A 11 -0.92 1.89 5.40
C SER A 11 -1.65 0.56 5.22
N ILE A 12 -0.93 -0.57 5.21
CA ILE A 12 -1.53 -1.92 5.30
C ILE A 12 -2.19 -2.09 6.66
N ASN A 13 -1.54 -1.65 7.73
CA ASN A 13 -2.05 -1.83 9.09
C ASN A 13 -3.37 -1.09 9.36
N ILE A 14 -3.53 0.12 8.83
CA ILE A 14 -4.79 0.87 8.97
C ILE A 14 -5.85 0.45 7.95
N HIS A 15 -5.48 -0.33 6.93
CA HIS A 15 -6.40 -0.92 5.95
C HIS A 15 -6.63 -2.40 6.25
N ALA A 16 -7.18 -2.65 7.43
CA ALA A 16 -7.27 -3.96 8.07
C ALA A 16 -8.65 -4.21 8.69
N GLY A 17 -8.84 -5.38 9.30
CA GLY A 17 -9.99 -5.69 10.15
C GLY A 17 -11.13 -6.45 9.48
N LEU A 18 -10.85 -7.09 8.34
CA LEU A 18 -11.71 -8.12 7.75
C LEU A 18 -10.86 -9.37 7.52
N ASN A 19 -11.43 -10.54 7.75
CA ASN A 19 -10.79 -11.84 7.53
C ASN A 19 -10.25 -11.95 6.10
N GLY A 20 -8.94 -12.08 5.97
CA GLY A 20 -8.23 -12.21 4.71
C GLY A 20 -7.81 -10.89 4.04
N LEU A 21 -8.14 -9.71 4.59
CA LEU A 21 -7.88 -8.43 3.91
C LEU A 21 -6.39 -8.03 3.95
N GLU A 22 -5.75 -8.14 5.11
CA GLU A 22 -4.34 -7.78 5.32
C GLU A 22 -3.42 -8.67 4.48
N VAL A 23 -3.69 -9.98 4.49
CA VAL A 23 -2.90 -10.94 3.71
C VAL A 23 -3.26 -10.87 2.23
N GLY A 24 -4.55 -10.77 1.91
CA GLY A 24 -5.04 -10.73 0.53
C GLY A 24 -4.50 -9.53 -0.24
N GLN A 25 -4.52 -8.32 0.35
CA GLN A 25 -3.97 -7.14 -0.32
C GLN A 25 -2.46 -7.28 -0.57
N THR A 26 -1.71 -7.86 0.37
CA THR A 26 -0.28 -8.15 0.19
C THR A 26 -0.04 -9.16 -0.93
N VAL A 27 -0.85 -10.22 -1.02
CA VAL A 27 -0.77 -11.20 -2.13
C VAL A 27 -1.00 -10.51 -3.48
N VAL A 28 -2.01 -9.65 -3.58
CA VAL A 28 -2.31 -8.90 -4.80
C VAL A 28 -1.16 -7.96 -5.17
N ILE A 29 -0.66 -7.15 -4.23
CA ILE A 29 0.44 -6.20 -4.49
C ILE A 29 1.75 -6.93 -4.82
N SER A 30 2.12 -7.96 -4.05
CA SER A 30 3.34 -8.73 -4.31
C SER A 30 3.29 -9.44 -5.67
N SER A 31 2.12 -9.94 -6.10
CA SER A 31 1.95 -10.48 -7.45
C SER A 31 2.17 -9.42 -8.54
N ALA A 32 1.67 -8.19 -8.34
CA ALA A 32 1.88 -7.08 -9.27
C ALA A 32 3.36 -6.66 -9.35
N ILE A 33 4.06 -6.64 -8.22
CA ILE A 33 5.51 -6.37 -8.16
C ILE A 33 6.28 -7.46 -8.91
N LEU A 34 5.96 -8.74 -8.72
CA LEU A 34 6.61 -9.84 -9.43
C LEU A 34 6.42 -9.73 -10.95
N VAL A 35 5.19 -9.48 -11.41
CA VAL A 35 4.90 -9.26 -12.83
C VAL A 35 5.67 -8.06 -13.37
N HIS A 36 5.69 -6.94 -12.65
CA HIS A 36 6.44 -5.75 -13.04
C HIS A 36 7.94 -6.05 -13.18
N ASN A 37 8.55 -6.71 -12.20
CA ASN A 37 9.97 -7.05 -12.24
C ASN A 37 10.32 -7.96 -13.42
N VAL A 38 9.49 -8.96 -13.72
CA VAL A 38 9.71 -9.86 -14.88
C VAL A 38 9.65 -9.07 -16.19
N ILE A 39 8.67 -8.18 -16.35
CA ILE A 39 8.55 -7.33 -17.54
C ILE A 39 9.78 -6.43 -17.68
N GLN A 40 10.20 -5.77 -16.60
CA GLN A 40 11.33 -4.83 -16.64
C GLN A 40 12.66 -5.52 -16.94
N ILE A 41 12.87 -6.75 -16.46
CA ILE A 41 14.04 -7.56 -16.82
C ILE A 41 14.03 -7.91 -18.32
N GLY A 42 12.85 -8.21 -18.87
CA GLY A 42 12.68 -8.58 -20.28
C GLY A 42 12.86 -7.40 -21.24
N VAL A 43 12.46 -6.19 -20.84
CA VAL A 43 12.46 -5.01 -21.71
C VAL A 43 13.76 -4.20 -21.61
N SER A 44 14.35 -4.07 -20.43
CA SER A 44 15.55 -3.26 -20.26
C SER A 44 16.77 -3.88 -20.96
N SER A 45 17.71 -3.04 -21.38
CA SER A 45 19.03 -3.48 -21.86
C SER A 45 20.14 -3.25 -20.83
N ASP A 46 19.85 -2.48 -19.77
CA ASP A 46 20.82 -2.13 -18.73
C ASP A 46 21.01 -3.31 -17.74
N PRO A 47 22.23 -3.89 -17.64
CA PRO A 47 22.51 -4.96 -16.70
C PRO A 47 22.28 -4.59 -15.23
N GLU A 48 22.59 -3.36 -14.80
CA GLU A 48 22.45 -2.94 -13.41
C GLU A 48 20.97 -2.87 -13.02
N TYR A 49 20.15 -2.28 -13.88
CA TYR A 49 18.70 -2.23 -13.71
C TYR A 49 18.06 -3.63 -13.63
N LYS A 50 18.53 -4.58 -14.46
CA LYS A 50 18.08 -5.97 -14.39
C LYS A 50 18.43 -6.63 -13.05
N GLN A 51 19.63 -6.38 -12.53
CA GLN A 51 20.03 -6.91 -11.21
C GLN A 51 19.17 -6.33 -10.09
N ALA A 52 18.81 -5.05 -10.16
CA ALA A 52 17.92 -4.42 -9.17
C ALA A 52 16.52 -5.08 -9.15
N HIS A 53 15.94 -5.36 -10.32
CA HIS A 53 14.67 -6.09 -10.41
C HIS A 53 14.80 -7.57 -10.00
N ALA A 54 15.92 -8.23 -10.29
CA ALA A 54 16.18 -9.59 -9.83
C ALA A 54 16.29 -9.67 -8.30
N PHE A 55 16.98 -8.70 -7.67
CA PHE A 55 17.04 -8.56 -6.22
C PHE A 55 15.63 -8.40 -5.61
N SER A 56 14.80 -7.56 -6.23
CA SER A 56 13.41 -7.38 -5.82
C SER A 56 12.61 -8.68 -5.89
N ILE A 57 12.79 -9.49 -6.93
CA ILE A 57 12.17 -10.84 -7.03
C ILE A 57 12.62 -11.73 -5.87
N TYR A 58 13.91 -11.75 -5.51
CA TYR A 58 14.40 -12.57 -4.40
C TYR A 58 13.77 -12.20 -3.05
N LEU A 59 13.38 -10.95 -2.83
CA LEU A 59 12.67 -10.53 -1.61
C LEU A 59 11.16 -10.80 -1.68
N VAL A 60 10.54 -10.50 -2.82
CA VAL A 60 9.08 -10.51 -2.95
C VAL A 60 8.52 -11.91 -3.22
N GLN A 61 9.26 -12.79 -3.88
CA GLN A 61 8.81 -14.16 -4.14
C GLN A 61 8.57 -14.96 -2.84
N PRO A 62 9.47 -14.94 -1.83
CA PRO A 62 9.20 -15.58 -0.54
C PRO A 62 8.02 -14.94 0.22
N LEU A 63 7.91 -13.61 0.17
CA LEU A 63 6.75 -12.90 0.74
C LEU A 63 5.45 -13.41 0.11
N PHE A 64 5.35 -13.44 -1.22
CA PHE A 64 4.16 -13.92 -1.93
C PHE A 64 3.82 -15.37 -1.56
N ALA A 65 4.81 -16.27 -1.57
CA ALA A 65 4.59 -17.68 -1.26
C ALA A 65 4.14 -17.91 0.19
N THR A 66 4.78 -17.24 1.15
CA THR A 66 4.42 -17.35 2.57
C THR A 66 3.09 -16.67 2.87
N SER A 67 2.78 -15.53 2.24
CA SER A 67 1.48 -14.87 2.33
C SER A 67 0.36 -15.73 1.74
N LEU A 68 0.57 -16.45 0.65
CA LEU A 68 -0.42 -17.42 0.13
C LEU A 68 -0.71 -18.55 1.14
N ALA A 69 0.32 -19.08 1.78
CA ALA A 69 0.17 -20.09 2.82
C ALA A 69 -0.55 -19.54 4.05
N LEU A 70 -0.25 -18.31 4.48
CA LEU A 70 -0.94 -17.65 5.59
C LEU A 70 -2.39 -17.33 5.24
N LEU A 71 -2.66 -16.94 3.99
CA LEU A 71 -4.00 -16.61 3.51
C LEU A 71 -4.92 -17.82 3.62
N SER A 72 -4.44 -19.06 3.41
CA SER A 72 -5.30 -20.25 3.52
C SER A 72 -5.89 -20.43 4.92
N TYR A 73 -5.19 -19.98 5.97
CA TYR A 73 -5.66 -20.01 7.35
C TYR A 73 -6.36 -18.71 7.80
N ASN A 74 -5.99 -17.57 7.19
CA ASN A 74 -6.57 -16.26 7.51
C ASN A 74 -7.83 -15.93 6.69
N TRP A 75 -8.07 -16.64 5.59
CA TRP A 75 -9.25 -16.44 4.74
C TRP A 75 -10.55 -16.72 5.51
N TYR A 76 -11.62 -16.02 5.14
CA TYR A 76 -12.91 -16.17 5.81
C TYR A 76 -13.48 -17.60 5.69
N PRO A 77 -13.93 -18.21 6.82
CA PRO A 77 -13.82 -17.73 8.20
C PRO A 77 -12.40 -17.95 8.76
N SER A 78 -11.80 -16.89 9.30
CA SER A 78 -10.38 -16.93 9.70
C SER A 78 -10.15 -17.85 10.90
N SER A 79 -9.10 -18.67 10.81
CA SER A 79 -8.59 -19.50 11.91
C SER A 79 -7.46 -18.82 12.69
N VAL A 80 -6.75 -17.87 12.06
CA VAL A 80 -5.60 -17.17 12.65
C VAL A 80 -5.60 -15.69 12.24
N PHE A 81 -5.26 -14.80 13.17
CA PHE A 81 -5.05 -13.38 12.88
C PHE A 81 -3.57 -13.07 12.72
N VAL A 82 -3.26 -12.16 11.80
CA VAL A 82 -1.87 -11.86 11.42
C VAL A 82 -1.21 -10.80 12.29
N GLY A 83 -2.01 -9.85 12.79
CA GLY A 83 -1.57 -8.75 13.64
C GLY A 83 -0.56 -7.81 12.99
N ASP A 84 -0.07 -6.87 13.81
CA ASP A 84 0.89 -5.84 13.39
C ASP A 84 2.22 -6.44 12.91
N THR A 85 2.61 -7.59 13.44
CA THR A 85 3.83 -8.30 13.04
C THR A 85 3.85 -8.54 11.53
N TYR A 86 2.74 -9.04 10.97
CA TYR A 86 2.65 -9.31 9.54
C TYR A 86 2.55 -8.03 8.71
N THR A 87 1.74 -7.05 9.12
CA THR A 87 1.53 -5.83 8.33
C THR A 87 2.82 -5.01 8.24
N TYR A 88 3.60 -4.94 9.32
CA TYR A 88 4.93 -4.33 9.31
C TYR A 88 5.95 -5.13 8.50
N PHE A 89 5.95 -6.46 8.62
CA PHE A 89 6.80 -7.30 7.80
C PHE A 89 6.52 -7.10 6.29
N ALA A 90 5.27 -7.24 5.87
CA ALA A 90 4.85 -7.12 4.48
C ALA A 90 5.15 -5.72 3.91
N GLY A 91 4.78 -4.66 4.64
CA GLY A 91 5.02 -3.29 4.22
C GLY A 91 6.50 -2.97 4.09
N MET A 92 7.34 -3.43 5.03
CA MET A 92 8.77 -3.19 4.99
C MET A 92 9.44 -3.95 3.85
N THR A 93 9.10 -5.23 3.63
CA THR A 93 9.63 -6.02 2.51
C THR A 93 9.33 -5.37 1.17
N MET A 94 8.09 -4.91 0.95
CA MET A 94 7.71 -4.24 -0.30
C MET A 94 8.40 -2.87 -0.45
N ALA A 95 8.54 -2.10 0.63
CA ALA A 95 9.26 -0.82 0.59
C ALA A 95 10.74 -1.01 0.24
N VAL A 96 11.43 -1.97 0.87
CA VAL A 96 12.83 -2.29 0.55
C VAL A 96 12.96 -2.72 -0.91
N ALA A 97 12.05 -3.58 -1.39
CA ALA A 97 12.03 -4.03 -2.77
C ALA A 97 11.84 -2.87 -3.77
N GLY A 98 10.96 -1.90 -3.48
CA GLY A 98 10.74 -0.73 -4.34
C GLY A 98 11.89 0.29 -4.29
N ILE A 99 12.48 0.52 -3.11
CA ILE A 99 13.60 1.46 -2.92
C ILE A 99 14.86 0.94 -3.61
N LEU A 100 15.25 -0.30 -3.33
CA LEU A 100 16.47 -0.89 -3.90
C LEU A 100 16.27 -1.35 -5.35
N GLY A 101 15.03 -1.60 -5.77
CA GLY A 101 14.67 -1.87 -7.16
C GLY A 101 14.48 -0.62 -8.02
N HIS A 102 14.62 0.59 -7.46
CA HIS A 102 14.39 1.86 -8.17
C HIS A 102 13.00 2.01 -8.81
N PHE A 103 11.95 1.43 -8.23
CA PHE A 103 10.56 1.53 -8.70
C PHE A 103 9.58 2.02 -7.62
N SER A 104 10.06 2.80 -6.65
CA SER A 104 9.26 3.37 -5.55
C SER A 104 7.99 4.11 -5.97
N GLU A 105 8.01 4.79 -7.12
CA GLU A 105 6.84 5.48 -7.68
C GLU A 105 5.79 4.48 -8.17
N THR A 106 6.21 3.47 -8.92
CA THR A 106 5.35 2.35 -9.35
C THR A 106 4.76 1.62 -8.14
N LEU A 107 5.56 1.42 -7.08
CA LEU A 107 5.10 0.81 -5.84
C LEU A 107 3.95 1.61 -5.21
N LEU A 108 4.01 2.94 -5.20
CA LEU A 108 2.92 3.78 -4.68
C LEU A 108 1.63 3.65 -5.51
N ILE A 109 1.73 3.42 -6.82
CA ILE A 109 0.55 3.12 -7.65
C ILE A 109 -0.03 1.76 -7.28
N PHE A 110 0.81 0.75 -6.99
CA PHE A 110 0.31 -0.52 -6.47
C PHE A 110 -0.34 -0.37 -5.07
N PHE A 111 0.10 0.59 -4.28
CA PHE A 111 -0.50 0.94 -2.99
C PHE A 111 -1.71 1.89 -3.10
N LEU A 112 -2.27 2.11 -4.29
CA LEU A 112 -3.31 3.13 -4.48
C LEU A 112 -4.52 2.98 -3.52
N PRO A 113 -5.11 1.79 -3.29
CA PRO A 113 -6.17 1.66 -2.29
C PRO A 113 -5.73 1.97 -0.86
N GLN A 114 -4.50 1.64 -0.49
CA GLN A 114 -3.91 1.97 0.81
C GLN A 114 -3.70 3.48 0.96
N VAL A 115 -3.24 4.15 -0.11
CA VAL A 115 -3.15 5.61 -0.19
C VAL A 115 -4.54 6.23 0.00
N LEU A 116 -5.56 5.75 -0.73
CA LEU A 116 -6.93 6.25 -0.59
C LEU A 116 -7.48 6.04 0.83
N ASN A 117 -7.26 4.86 1.43
CA ASN A 117 -7.66 4.58 2.80
C ASN A 117 -6.96 5.51 3.79
N PHE A 118 -5.65 5.73 3.63
CA PHE A 118 -4.87 6.66 4.45
C PHE A 118 -5.44 8.09 4.35
N LEU A 119 -5.69 8.59 3.13
CA LEU A 119 -6.26 9.92 2.90
C LEU A 119 -7.65 10.08 3.54
N LEU A 120 -8.52 9.07 3.42
CA LEU A 120 -9.82 9.07 4.09
C LEU A 120 -9.67 9.08 5.63
N SER A 121 -8.63 8.43 6.14
CA SER A 121 -8.34 8.32 7.57
C SER A 121 -7.64 9.55 8.14
N LEU A 122 -7.02 10.39 7.31
CA LEU A 122 -6.18 11.52 7.75
C LEU A 122 -6.88 12.46 8.73
N PRO A 123 -8.15 12.89 8.54
CA PRO A 123 -8.81 13.78 9.51
C PRO A 123 -8.95 13.17 10.90
N GLN A 124 -9.11 11.85 10.99
CA GLN A 124 -9.17 11.13 12.28
C GLN A 124 -7.76 10.92 12.85
N LEU A 125 -6.80 10.52 12.01
CA LEU A 125 -5.41 10.26 12.42
C LEU A 125 -4.66 11.52 12.86
N SER A 126 -4.98 12.69 12.29
CA SER A 126 -4.41 13.98 12.67
C SER A 126 -5.04 14.59 13.92
N GLY A 127 -6.08 13.95 14.48
CA GLY A 127 -6.80 14.44 15.65
C GLY A 127 -7.78 15.57 15.37
N TYR A 128 -8.03 15.91 14.09
CA TYR A 128 -9.02 16.93 13.73
C TYR A 128 -10.46 16.47 14.02
N ILE A 129 -10.73 15.18 13.81
CA ILE A 129 -11.98 14.49 14.18
C ILE A 129 -11.65 13.45 15.24
N PRO A 130 -12.49 13.24 16.28
CA PRO A 130 -12.29 12.16 17.25
C PRO A 130 -12.11 10.81 16.55
N CYS A 131 -10.99 10.15 16.82
CA CYS A 131 -10.68 8.83 16.29
C CYS A 131 -11.04 7.77 17.34
N PRO A 132 -12.07 6.93 17.11
CA PRO A 132 -12.32 5.81 18.00
C PRO A 132 -11.20 4.77 17.88
N ARG A 133 -11.00 3.98 18.95
CA ARG A 133 -9.97 2.92 18.99
C ARG A 133 -10.16 1.88 17.88
N HIS A 134 -11.41 1.51 17.60
CA HIS A 134 -11.77 0.58 16.53
C HIS A 134 -12.67 1.28 15.52
N ARG A 135 -12.22 1.35 14.27
CA ARG A 135 -12.93 1.96 13.13
C ARG A 135 -13.55 0.91 12.20
N LEU A 136 -13.86 -0.26 12.76
CA LEU A 136 -14.43 -1.40 12.04
C LEU A 136 -15.92 -1.16 11.77
N PRO A 137 -16.45 -1.75 10.69
CA PRO A 137 -17.89 -1.72 10.43
C PRO A 137 -18.67 -2.45 11.54
N ARG A 138 -19.95 -2.09 11.69
CA ARG A 138 -20.84 -2.72 12.68
C ARG A 138 -21.36 -4.05 12.14
N PHE A 139 -21.21 -5.11 12.92
CA PHE A 139 -21.78 -6.42 12.64
C PHE A 139 -23.18 -6.57 13.26
N ASP A 140 -24.14 -7.05 12.47
CA ASP A 140 -25.48 -7.39 12.93
C ASP A 140 -25.62 -8.92 13.08
N PRO A 141 -25.72 -9.45 14.31
CA PRO A 141 -25.82 -10.89 14.56
C PRO A 141 -27.07 -11.55 13.98
N GLN A 142 -28.16 -10.80 13.77
CA GLN A 142 -29.41 -11.37 13.25
C GLN A 142 -29.32 -11.65 11.75
N THR A 143 -28.64 -10.78 11.01
CA THR A 143 -28.51 -10.88 9.55
C THR A 143 -27.17 -11.45 9.10
N GLY A 144 -26.13 -11.41 9.96
CA GLY A 144 -24.76 -11.78 9.60
C GLY A 144 -24.07 -10.77 8.68
N LEU A 145 -24.59 -9.55 8.58
CA LEU A 145 -24.11 -8.52 7.65
C LEU A 145 -23.37 -7.39 8.37
N LEU A 146 -22.42 -6.79 7.65
CA LEU A 146 -21.70 -5.59 8.05
C LEU A 146 -22.42 -4.33 7.57
N THR A 147 -22.36 -3.27 8.38
CA THR A 147 -22.92 -1.96 8.09
C THR A 147 -21.86 -0.89 8.31
N GLY A 148 -21.73 0.03 7.34
CA GLY A 148 -20.72 1.09 7.39
C GLY A 148 -21.02 2.12 8.48
N THR A 149 -19.98 2.53 9.20
CA THR A 149 -20.01 3.69 10.11
C THR A 149 -19.62 4.97 9.36
N ASN A 150 -19.57 6.10 10.07
CA ASN A 150 -19.07 7.37 9.53
C ASN A 150 -17.54 7.49 9.59
N ASP A 151 -16.82 6.45 10.01
CA ASP A 151 -15.36 6.49 10.10
C ASP A 151 -14.71 6.59 8.72
N GLY A 152 -13.58 7.29 8.66
CA GLY A 152 -12.82 7.58 7.46
C GLY A 152 -12.00 6.41 6.96
N THR A 153 -12.62 5.26 6.69
CA THR A 153 -11.94 4.08 6.14
C THR A 153 -12.56 3.66 4.83
N LEU A 154 -11.76 3.06 3.95
CA LEU A 154 -12.23 2.54 2.67
C LEU A 154 -13.28 1.43 2.88
N VAL A 155 -13.11 0.62 3.93
CA VAL A 155 -14.08 -0.40 4.37
C VAL A 155 -15.46 0.22 4.63
N ASN A 156 -15.53 1.28 5.45
CA ASN A 156 -16.79 1.95 5.75
C ASN A 156 -17.34 2.74 4.55
N LEU A 157 -16.47 3.31 3.71
CA LEU A 157 -16.89 3.95 2.47
C LEU A 157 -17.60 2.97 1.53
N PHE A 158 -17.04 1.78 1.33
CA PHE A 158 -17.63 0.75 0.46
C PHE A 158 -19.00 0.28 0.99
N LEU A 159 -19.13 0.07 2.30
CA LEU A 159 -20.41 -0.28 2.89
C LEU A 159 -21.46 0.83 2.81
N ARG A 160 -21.04 2.10 2.87
CA ARG A 160 -21.95 3.25 2.66
C ARG A 160 -22.39 3.36 1.21
N GLN A 161 -21.50 3.06 0.26
CA GLN A 161 -21.77 3.19 -1.17
C GLN A 161 -22.56 2.02 -1.75
N PHE A 162 -22.21 0.78 -1.36
CA PHE A 162 -22.77 -0.45 -1.92
C PHE A 162 -23.77 -1.13 -0.98
N GLY A 163 -23.99 -0.59 0.21
CA GLY A 163 -24.91 -1.12 1.21
C GLY A 163 -24.32 -2.23 2.08
N ARG A 164 -25.20 -2.82 2.88
CA ARG A 164 -24.86 -3.88 3.85
C ARG A 164 -24.51 -5.16 3.11
N MET A 165 -23.41 -5.81 3.49
CA MET A 165 -22.98 -7.07 2.87
C MET A 165 -22.24 -7.96 3.86
N SER A 166 -22.02 -9.23 3.50
CA SER A 166 -21.24 -10.15 4.31
C SER A 166 -19.76 -9.72 4.35
N GLU A 167 -19.07 -10.08 5.42
CA GLU A 167 -17.62 -9.82 5.57
C GLU A 167 -16.81 -10.38 4.39
N LYS A 168 -17.11 -11.63 3.99
CA LYS A 168 -16.46 -12.27 2.85
C LYS A 168 -16.67 -11.49 1.56
N SER A 169 -17.90 -11.06 1.28
CA SER A 169 -18.24 -10.28 0.09
C SER A 169 -17.50 -8.94 0.08
N LEU A 170 -17.43 -8.26 1.22
CA LEU A 170 -16.72 -6.98 1.34
C LEU A 170 -15.21 -7.14 1.14
N CYS A 171 -14.61 -8.16 1.73
CA CYS A 171 -13.20 -8.48 1.54
C CYS A 171 -12.89 -8.74 0.05
N ILE A 172 -13.67 -9.59 -0.61
CA ILE A 172 -13.51 -9.87 -2.05
C ILE A 172 -13.67 -8.58 -2.87
N LEU A 173 -14.66 -7.74 -2.57
CA LEU A 173 -14.90 -6.50 -3.29
C LEU A 173 -13.71 -5.53 -3.18
N LEU A 174 -13.10 -5.42 -1.99
CA LEU A 174 -11.90 -4.60 -1.78
C LEU A 174 -10.68 -5.17 -2.53
N LEU A 175 -10.50 -6.49 -2.56
CA LEU A 175 -9.43 -7.14 -3.32
C LEU A 175 -9.62 -7.00 -4.84
N VAL A 176 -10.86 -7.05 -5.33
CA VAL A 176 -11.18 -6.77 -6.74
C VAL A 176 -10.89 -5.31 -7.06
N PHE A 177 -11.26 -4.37 -6.18
CA PHE A 177 -10.92 -2.96 -6.33
C PHE A 177 -9.39 -2.77 -6.41
N GLN A 178 -8.63 -3.45 -5.55
CA GLN A 178 -7.17 -3.45 -5.58
C GLN A 178 -6.60 -3.93 -6.92
N LEU A 179 -7.11 -5.06 -7.45
CA LEU A 179 -6.71 -5.56 -8.77
C LEU A 179 -7.07 -4.58 -9.90
N CYS A 180 -8.24 -3.95 -9.84
CA CYS A 180 -8.66 -2.93 -10.80
C CYS A 180 -7.71 -1.71 -10.79
N CYS A 181 -7.23 -1.30 -9.63
CA CYS A 181 -6.26 -0.20 -9.48
C CYS A 181 -4.87 -0.52 -10.05
N HIS A 182 -4.51 -1.79 -10.25
CA HIS A 182 -3.21 -2.20 -10.82
C HIS A 182 -3.20 -2.26 -12.35
N ARG A 183 -4.38 -2.39 -12.98
CA ARG A 183 -4.52 -2.41 -14.45
C ARG A 183 -3.98 -1.17 -15.17
N PRO A 184 -4.12 0.06 -14.65
CA PRO A 184 -3.49 1.26 -15.21
C PRO A 184 -1.96 1.21 -15.20
N SER A 185 -1.34 0.59 -14.19
CA SER A 185 0.13 0.52 -14.06
C SER A 185 0.80 -0.33 -15.12
N ALA A 186 0.14 -1.38 -15.61
CA ALA A 186 0.66 -2.20 -16.70
C ALA A 186 0.75 -1.39 -18.01
N ALA A 187 -0.20 -0.48 -18.26
CA ALA A 187 -0.16 0.44 -19.39
C ALA A 187 0.85 1.58 -19.18
N ALA A 188 0.89 2.18 -17.98
CA ALA A 188 1.83 3.26 -17.66
C ALA A 188 3.29 2.81 -17.64
N SER A 189 3.56 1.56 -17.22
CA SER A 189 4.92 0.97 -17.27
C SER A 189 5.44 0.83 -18.70
N VAL A 190 4.56 0.68 -19.69
CA VAL A 190 4.92 0.68 -21.11
C VAL A 190 5.19 2.11 -21.60
N SER A 191 4.41 3.09 -21.14
CA SER A 191 4.55 4.50 -21.57
C SER A 191 5.78 5.22 -20.98
N CYS A 192 6.26 4.87 -19.79
CA CYS A 192 7.50 5.46 -19.24
C CYS A 192 8.77 5.05 -20.03
N LEU A 193 8.72 3.98 -20.83
CA LEU A 193 9.83 3.55 -21.68
C LEU A 193 10.07 4.49 -22.88
N ASP A 194 9.00 5.12 -23.39
CA ASP A 194 9.14 6.11 -24.47
C ASP A 194 9.86 7.38 -23.99
N GLY A 195 9.78 7.69 -22.69
CA GLY A 195 10.44 8.85 -22.08
C GLY A 195 11.93 8.65 -21.79
N TYR A 196 12.37 7.43 -21.47
CA TYR A 196 13.77 7.15 -21.13
C TYR A 196 14.69 7.05 -22.35
N SER A 197 14.15 6.78 -23.56
CA SER A 197 14.96 6.77 -24.80
C SER A 197 15.38 8.17 -25.27
N LEU A 198 14.82 9.25 -24.71
CA LEU A 198 15.13 10.64 -25.12
C LEU A 198 16.13 11.35 -24.20
N VAL A 199 16.50 10.79 -23.05
CA VAL A 199 17.47 11.40 -22.10
C VAL A 199 18.87 10.77 -22.27
N GLY A 200 19.13 10.22 -23.46
CA GLY A 200 20.33 9.46 -23.77
C GLY A 200 21.35 10.17 -24.67
N THR A 201 21.27 11.48 -24.91
CA THR A 201 22.36 12.22 -25.58
C THR A 201 22.30 13.72 -25.25
N ASN A 202 23.38 14.23 -24.63
CA ASN A 202 23.77 15.63 -24.48
C ASN A 202 22.93 16.49 -23.51
N GLU A 203 23.45 16.75 -22.32
CA GLU A 203 23.84 18.10 -21.88
C GLU A 203 24.41 18.09 -20.45
N THR A 204 25.72 18.25 -20.37
CA THR A 204 26.37 18.90 -19.22
C THR A 204 25.97 20.37 -19.19
N ALA A 205 25.02 20.77 -18.34
CA ALA A 205 24.87 22.18 -17.94
C ALA A 205 24.09 22.36 -16.63
N THR A 206 24.81 22.94 -15.65
CA THR A 206 24.33 23.84 -14.58
C THR A 206 23.52 23.28 -13.40
N LEU A 207 24.28 23.01 -12.33
CA LEU A 207 23.90 22.57 -10.99
C LEU A 207 23.62 23.76 -10.03
N GLU A 208 23.04 24.88 -10.50
CA GLU A 208 22.96 26.13 -9.70
C GLU A 208 21.56 26.75 -9.48
N ASN A 209 20.44 26.24 -10.02
CA ASN A 209 19.16 26.98 -10.00
C ASN A 209 17.97 26.39 -9.23
N LEU A 210 18.16 25.49 -8.25
CA LEU A 210 17.03 24.91 -7.49
C LEU A 210 17.13 25.04 -5.97
N LEU A 211 17.99 25.94 -5.47
CA LEU A 211 18.18 26.18 -4.04
C LEU A 211 17.32 27.30 -3.42
N THR A 212 16.31 27.84 -4.11
CA THR A 212 15.57 29.01 -3.60
C THR A 212 14.07 29.00 -3.86
N VAL A 213 13.32 28.01 -3.35
CA VAL A 213 11.93 28.25 -2.91
C VAL A 213 11.62 27.37 -1.69
N GLY A 214 11.98 27.87 -0.50
CA GLY A 214 11.57 27.30 0.77
C GLY A 214 10.25 27.88 1.27
N GLY A 215 9.47 27.05 1.98
CA GLY A 215 8.63 27.51 3.08
C GLY A 215 7.13 27.27 2.95
N SER A 216 6.64 26.10 3.38
CA SER A 216 5.48 25.97 4.31
C SER A 216 4.93 24.54 4.46
N SER A 217 5.25 23.58 3.59
CA SER A 217 4.64 22.23 3.68
C SER A 217 5.29 21.32 4.71
N SER A 218 6.54 21.55 5.09
CA SER A 218 7.29 20.66 5.98
C SER A 218 6.81 20.68 7.43
N VAL A 219 6.20 21.78 7.90
CA VAL A 219 5.76 21.94 9.29
C VAL A 219 4.49 21.14 9.59
N VAL A 220 3.62 20.94 8.61
CA VAL A 220 2.40 20.13 8.75
C VAL A 220 2.76 18.64 8.82
N PHE A 221 3.71 18.19 7.98
CA PHE A 221 4.18 16.81 7.99
C PHE A 221 4.92 16.42 9.27
N ILE A 222 5.73 17.33 9.85
CA ILE A 222 6.44 17.09 11.11
C ILE A 222 5.45 16.92 12.28
N LYS A 223 4.39 17.75 12.35
CA LYS A 223 3.36 17.59 13.39
C LYS A 223 2.55 16.30 13.27
N VAL A 224 2.28 15.82 12.05
CA VAL A 224 1.60 14.53 11.82
C VAL A 224 2.51 13.35 12.20
N GLN A 225 3.81 13.48 11.93
CA GLN A 225 4.82 12.48 12.26
C GLN A 225 5.00 12.31 13.78
N ASP A 226 5.10 13.40 14.54
CA ASP A 226 5.21 13.34 16.00
C ASP A 226 3.94 12.76 16.65
N TYR A 227 2.78 12.98 16.03
CA TYR A 227 1.50 12.41 16.50
C TYR A 227 1.34 10.93 16.16
N LEU A 228 1.79 10.47 14.98
CA LEU A 228 1.79 9.04 14.63
C LEU A 228 2.77 8.24 15.50
N ILE A 229 3.95 8.79 15.79
CA ILE A 229 4.92 8.16 16.70
C ILE A 229 4.37 8.14 18.14
N ALA A 230 3.71 9.22 18.57
CA ALA A 230 3.06 9.27 19.89
C ALA A 230 1.88 8.28 20.02
N GLN A 231 1.06 8.09 18.98
CA GLN A 231 -0.05 7.13 19.02
C GLN A 231 0.40 5.67 18.93
N VAL A 232 1.50 5.37 18.22
CA VAL A 232 2.10 4.02 18.22
C VAL A 232 2.70 3.68 19.60
N CYS A 233 3.25 4.66 20.32
CA CYS A 233 3.73 4.46 21.69
C CYS A 233 2.61 4.34 22.75
N CYS A 234 1.40 4.85 22.49
CA CYS A 234 0.26 4.76 23.42
C CYS A 234 -0.67 3.56 23.19
N ILE A 235 -0.33 2.66 22.25
CA ILE A 235 -1.03 1.39 22.04
C ILE A 235 -0.31 0.22 22.75
N PHE A 236 0.84 0.46 23.38
CA PHE A 236 1.42 -0.37 24.43
C PHE A 236 0.95 0.08 25.81
#